data_AF-A0A7C4A8M3-F1
#
_entry.id   AF-A0A7C4A8M3-F1
#
_cell.length_a   1.000
_cell.length_b   1.000
_cell.length_c   1.000
_cell.angle_alpha   90.00
_cell.angle_beta   90.00
_cell.angle_gamma   90.00
#
_symmetry.space_group_name_H-M   'P 1'
#
loop_
_entity.id
_entity.type
_entity.pdbx_description
1 polymer ?
#
loop_
_entity_poly.entity_id
_entity_poly.type
_entity_poly.pdbx_seq_one_letter_code
_entity_poly.pdbx_strand_id
1 'polypeptide(L)'
;MQFLAVFIFIVLLAGAVGVVAVGTGLLVQSSERYSGLAAVLLKMAATVVGVVGILLVVWVAAGPIGGWGGGGYLGAGGIAFLSAGGLAALGLVVSIIWAPAIGALIAKPLVNLFDGGQEEAQPRPLYSMAEAKRKRGHYAAAIAQVRLQLACLPHDFQGWMMLAEIQAENLHDLPAAYATLEEFLQQPGHSAKHVAFALNTLAEWRLKHERNWTAARQALERIVQAFPESPEAHAARQRLAHFSDLEQYAAAHDRTPFTVPQRPERIGLITPSPPAPGPSDPGDTAGDLVKHLEQFPLDNEARERLAMLYAGQYQRLDLAVAEIEPLIAQPNVPPMEIVRWLNLIADLHVHYGDELAAAEQALHRIELLYPEGPAAQTASRRLKLLRLEGRRKDPSQTVKLGSYEQHLGLKGPAPKVGPDG
;
A
#
# COMPACT_ATOMS: atom_id res chain seq x y z
N MET A 1 77.76 8.87 -40.19
CA MET A 1 76.66 8.59 -41.15
C MET A 1 75.50 7.82 -40.49
N GLN A 2 75.73 6.66 -39.86
CA GLN A 2 74.65 5.84 -39.26
C GLN A 2 73.87 6.52 -38.12
N PHE A 3 74.54 7.21 -37.18
CA PHE A 3 73.85 7.91 -36.08
C PHE A 3 72.94 9.05 -36.54
N LEU A 4 73.32 9.79 -37.59
CA LEU A 4 72.51 10.87 -38.16
C LEU A 4 71.25 10.30 -38.83
N ALA A 5 71.37 9.19 -39.55
CA ALA A 5 70.25 8.51 -40.19
C ALA A 5 69.26 7.94 -39.15
N VAL A 6 69.77 7.35 -38.07
CA VAL A 6 68.93 6.84 -36.96
C VAL A 6 68.21 7.98 -36.25
N PHE A 7 68.88 9.10 -36.00
CA PHE A 7 68.25 10.27 -35.38
C PHE A 7 67.15 10.88 -36.26
N ILE A 8 67.42 11.05 -37.55
CA ILE A 8 66.42 11.53 -38.53
C ILE A 8 65.23 10.56 -38.61
N PHE A 9 65.50 9.25 -38.58
CA PHE A 9 64.45 8.22 -38.60
C PHE A 9 63.57 8.27 -37.34
N ILE A 10 64.16 8.43 -36.15
CA ILE A 10 63.40 8.55 -34.89
C ILE A 10 62.54 9.82 -34.89
N VAL A 11 63.06 10.94 -35.39
CA VAL A 11 62.30 12.20 -35.48
C VAL A 11 61.13 12.08 -36.46
N LEU A 12 61.33 11.45 -37.61
CA LEU A 12 60.25 11.19 -38.57
C LEU A 12 59.21 10.21 -38.04
N LEU A 13 59.64 9.20 -37.28
CA LEU A 13 58.77 8.21 -36.65
C LEU A 13 57.93 8.82 -35.53
N ALA A 14 58.53 9.64 -34.67
CA ALA A 14 57.81 10.42 -33.66
C ALA A 14 56.81 11.39 -34.30
N GLY A 15 57.19 12.01 -35.43
CA GLY A 15 56.28 12.83 -36.24
C GLY A 15 55.09 12.04 -36.81
N ALA A 16 55.33 10.84 -37.36
CA ALA A 16 54.28 9.99 -37.90
C ALA A 16 53.30 9.50 -36.83
N VAL A 17 53.81 9.09 -35.66
CA VAL A 17 52.98 8.71 -34.51
C VAL A 17 52.17 9.92 -34.02
N GLY A 18 52.77 11.11 -33.99
CA GLY A 18 52.07 12.35 -33.67
C GLY A 18 50.92 12.65 -34.63
N VAL A 19 51.13 12.51 -35.94
CA VAL A 19 50.09 12.72 -36.95
C VAL A 19 48.95 11.71 -36.82
N VAL A 20 49.25 10.44 -36.54
CA VAL A 20 48.22 9.41 -36.31
C VAL A 20 47.43 9.69 -35.02
N ALA A 21 48.09 10.14 -33.95
CA ALA A 21 47.42 10.52 -32.71
C ALA A 21 46.51 11.75 -32.89
N VAL A 22 46.95 12.77 -33.63
CA VAL A 22 46.14 13.95 -33.94
C VAL A 22 44.97 13.60 -34.87
N GLY A 23 45.21 12.76 -35.88
CA GLY A 23 44.17 12.29 -36.80
C GLY A 23 43.07 11.48 -36.11
N THR A 24 43.45 10.59 -35.18
CA THR A 24 42.48 9.83 -34.37
C THR A 24 41.74 10.74 -33.38
N GLY A 25 42.40 11.74 -32.79
CA GLY A 25 41.77 12.76 -31.95
C GLY A 25 40.72 13.60 -32.70
N LEU A 26 41.01 14.03 -33.93
CA LEU A 26 40.07 14.77 -34.77
C LEU A 26 38.86 13.93 -35.18
N LEU A 27 39.06 12.64 -35.48
CA LEU A 27 37.95 11.72 -35.75
C LEU A 27 37.05 11.52 -34.52
N VAL A 28 37.65 11.44 -33.32
CA VAL A 28 36.89 11.35 -32.06
C VAL A 28 36.09 12.63 -31.81
N GLN A 29 36.69 13.81 -32.01
CA GLN A 29 35.98 15.08 -31.87
C GLN A 29 34.84 15.22 -32.89
N SER A 30 35.03 14.69 -34.11
CA SER A 30 33.96 14.65 -35.11
C SER A 30 32.83 13.68 -34.75
N SER A 31 33.12 12.63 -33.95
CA SER A 31 32.12 11.66 -33.48
C SER A 31 31.11 12.28 -32.50
N GLU A 32 31.49 13.33 -31.78
CA GLU A 32 30.59 14.04 -30.85
C GLU A 32 29.47 14.80 -31.56
N ARG A 33 29.58 15.02 -32.88
CA ARG A 33 28.51 15.64 -33.69
C ARG A 33 27.43 14.67 -34.13
N TYR A 34 27.65 13.36 -34.00
CA TYR A 34 26.71 12.32 -34.41
C TYR A 34 26.15 11.58 -33.19
N SER A 35 24.88 11.16 -33.23
CA SER A 35 24.24 10.40 -32.16
C SER A 35 23.96 8.95 -32.57
N GLY A 36 24.07 8.01 -31.62
CA GLY A 36 23.72 6.59 -31.82
C GLY A 36 24.80 5.76 -32.52
N LEU A 37 24.38 4.83 -33.40
CA LEU A 37 25.26 3.82 -34.03
C LEU A 37 26.38 4.46 -34.89
N ALA A 38 26.11 5.60 -35.52
CA ALA A 38 27.10 6.30 -36.35
C ALA A 38 28.30 6.80 -35.53
N ALA A 39 28.07 7.28 -34.30
CA ALA A 39 29.14 7.71 -33.41
C ALA A 39 30.03 6.53 -32.95
N VAL A 40 29.41 5.37 -32.69
CA VAL A 40 30.12 4.16 -32.30
C VAL A 40 30.96 3.62 -33.46
N LEU A 41 30.41 3.57 -34.68
CA LEU A 41 31.15 3.15 -35.87
C LEU A 41 32.33 4.08 -36.17
N LEU A 42 32.18 5.39 -35.98
CA LEU A 42 33.27 6.35 -36.21
C LEU A 42 34.40 6.20 -35.16
N LYS A 43 34.05 5.94 -33.89
CA LYS A 43 35.03 5.64 -32.84
C LYS A 43 35.78 4.33 -33.11
N MET A 44 35.10 3.29 -33.60
CA MET A 44 35.72 2.04 -34.04
C MET A 44 36.65 2.26 -35.24
N ALA A 45 36.25 3.07 -36.22
CA ALA A 45 37.09 3.40 -37.35
C ALA A 45 38.36 4.15 -36.90
N ALA A 46 38.23 5.09 -35.95
CA ALA A 46 39.37 5.82 -35.40
C ALA A 46 40.37 4.90 -34.66
N THR A 47 39.89 3.95 -33.85
CA THR A 47 40.78 2.99 -33.18
C THR A 47 41.47 2.06 -34.17
N VAL A 48 40.77 1.58 -35.20
CA VAL A 48 41.37 0.75 -36.27
C VAL A 48 42.45 1.52 -37.03
N VAL A 49 42.19 2.78 -37.41
CA VAL A 49 43.18 3.63 -38.10
C VAL A 49 44.41 3.86 -37.22
N GLY A 50 44.23 4.09 -35.92
CA GLY A 50 45.34 4.23 -34.96
C GLY A 50 46.21 2.98 -34.85
N VAL A 51 45.59 1.81 -34.73
CA VAL A 51 46.28 0.52 -34.64
C VAL A 51 47.01 0.18 -35.95
N VAL A 52 46.35 0.35 -37.09
CA VAL A 52 46.95 0.11 -38.41
C VAL A 52 48.11 1.07 -38.68
N GLY A 53 47.96 2.35 -38.31
CA GLY A 53 49.02 3.35 -38.44
C GLY A 53 50.28 2.97 -37.65
N ILE A 54 50.12 2.49 -36.41
CA ILE A 54 51.26 2.06 -35.58
C ILE A 54 51.88 0.76 -36.08
N LEU A 55 51.07 -0.22 -36.52
CA LEU A 55 51.59 -1.43 -37.15
C LEU A 55 52.38 -1.12 -38.43
N LEU A 56 51.92 -0.15 -39.22
CA LEU A 56 52.61 0.29 -40.43
C LEU A 56 53.92 1.02 -40.09
N VAL A 57 53.92 1.85 -39.05
CA VAL A 57 55.14 2.49 -38.53
C VAL A 57 56.16 1.45 -38.04
N VAL A 58 55.71 0.42 -37.31
CA VAL A 58 56.55 -0.70 -36.86
C VAL A 58 57.06 -1.51 -38.06
N TRP A 59 56.22 -1.76 -39.06
CA TRP A 59 56.60 -2.48 -40.27
C TRP A 59 57.62 -1.73 -41.12
N VAL A 60 57.44 -0.41 -41.29
CA VAL A 60 58.41 0.48 -41.98
C VAL A 60 59.71 0.57 -41.18
N ALA A 61 59.66 0.61 -39.85
CA ALA A 61 60.84 0.58 -38.99
C ALA A 61 61.58 -0.76 -38.99
N ALA A 62 60.86 -1.86 -39.25
CA ALA A 62 61.46 -3.19 -39.41
C ALA A 62 62.20 -3.34 -40.76
N GLY A 63 61.80 -2.57 -41.79
CA GLY A 63 62.45 -2.52 -43.10
C GLY A 63 62.23 -3.79 -43.97
N PRO A 64 62.29 -3.71 -45.31
CA PRO A 64 62.08 -4.88 -46.18
C PRO A 64 63.32 -5.79 -46.32
N ILE A 65 64.45 -5.44 -45.71
CA ILE A 65 65.73 -6.12 -45.93
C ILE A 65 66.35 -6.44 -44.57
N GLY A 66 66.14 -7.67 -44.12
CA GLY A 66 66.67 -8.18 -42.86
C GLY A 66 65.54 -8.82 -42.06
N GLY A 67 65.42 -10.14 -42.17
CA GLY A 67 64.48 -10.92 -41.38
C GLY A 67 64.63 -10.67 -39.88
N TRP A 68 63.77 -11.30 -39.08
CA TRP A 68 63.65 -11.19 -37.62
C TRP A 68 64.94 -11.49 -36.80
N GLY A 69 66.12 -11.53 -37.43
CA GLY A 69 67.44 -11.44 -36.82
C GLY A 69 68.19 -10.20 -37.29
N GLY A 70 68.14 -9.13 -36.48
CA GLY A 70 69.28 -8.22 -36.29
C GLY A 70 69.74 -7.32 -37.44
N GLY A 71 68.89 -7.00 -38.42
CA GLY A 71 69.29 -6.18 -39.59
C GLY A 71 68.55 -4.86 -39.83
N GLY A 72 67.61 -4.46 -38.95
CA GLY A 72 66.91 -3.17 -39.08
C GLY A 72 67.71 -1.99 -38.54
N TYR A 73 67.37 -0.75 -38.95
CA TYR A 73 68.04 0.50 -38.53
C TYR A 73 68.08 0.71 -37.00
N LEU A 74 67.24 -0.02 -36.26
CA LEU A 74 67.22 -0.10 -34.81
C LEU A 74 67.46 -1.55 -34.43
N GLY A 75 68.49 -1.85 -33.64
CA GLY A 75 68.72 -3.19 -33.10
C GLY A 75 67.51 -3.69 -32.31
N ALA A 76 67.46 -4.99 -31.99
CA ALA A 76 66.31 -5.64 -31.35
C ALA A 76 65.75 -4.88 -30.11
N GLY A 77 66.61 -4.22 -29.34
CA GLY A 77 66.20 -3.38 -28.21
C GLY A 77 65.44 -2.10 -28.60
N GLY A 78 65.77 -1.48 -29.74
CA GLY A 78 65.07 -0.28 -30.23
C GLY A 78 63.68 -0.60 -30.78
N ILE A 79 63.51 -1.76 -31.42
CA ILE A 79 62.19 -2.24 -31.86
C ILE A 79 61.30 -2.56 -30.64
N ALA A 80 61.86 -3.19 -29.60
CA ALA A 80 61.13 -3.48 -28.37
C ALA A 80 60.70 -2.22 -27.61
N PHE A 81 61.53 -1.17 -27.59
CA PHE A 81 61.20 0.08 -26.91
C PHE A 81 60.10 0.87 -27.65
N LEU A 82 60.16 0.89 -28.99
CA LEU A 82 59.12 1.54 -29.81
C LEU A 82 57.80 0.77 -29.81
N SER A 83 57.83 -0.56 -29.79
CA SER A 83 56.61 -1.37 -29.70
C SER A 83 55.97 -1.24 -28.32
N ALA A 84 56.75 -1.27 -27.24
CA ALA A 84 56.24 -1.07 -25.89
C ALA A 84 55.67 0.35 -25.69
N GLY A 85 56.38 1.38 -26.16
CA GLY A 85 55.90 2.77 -26.10
C GLY A 85 54.65 3.00 -26.94
N GLY A 86 54.60 2.45 -28.15
CA GLY A 86 53.42 2.54 -29.03
C GLY A 86 52.20 1.83 -28.45
N LEU A 87 52.39 0.65 -27.82
CA LEU A 87 51.31 -0.09 -27.18
C LEU A 87 50.76 0.65 -25.96
N ALA A 88 51.63 1.26 -25.13
CA ALA A 88 51.22 2.07 -23.99
C ALA A 88 50.43 3.31 -24.43
N ALA A 89 50.89 4.00 -25.48
CA ALA A 89 50.17 5.16 -26.03
C ALA A 89 48.80 4.78 -26.61
N LEU A 90 48.71 3.65 -27.32
CA LEU A 90 47.43 3.12 -27.80
C LEU A 90 46.48 2.77 -26.65
N GLY A 91 46.98 2.09 -25.62
CA GLY A 91 46.19 1.75 -24.44
C GLY A 91 45.59 3.00 -23.78
N LEU A 92 46.37 4.07 -23.69
CA LEU A 92 45.92 5.34 -23.11
C LEU A 92 44.86 6.03 -23.99
N VAL A 93 45.06 6.08 -25.30
CA VAL A 93 44.08 6.68 -26.25
C VAL A 93 42.78 5.88 -26.28
N VAL A 94 42.85 4.55 -26.35
CA VAL A 94 41.66 3.68 -26.30
C VAL A 94 40.92 3.84 -24.97
N SER A 95 41.66 3.94 -23.86
CA SER A 95 41.06 4.16 -22.54
C SER A 95 40.30 5.49 -22.47
N ILE A 96 40.85 6.58 -23.02
CA ILE A 96 40.16 7.88 -23.04
C ILE A 96 38.92 7.86 -23.93
N ILE A 97 39.00 7.21 -25.10
CA ILE A 97 37.86 7.14 -26.06
C ILE A 97 36.70 6.33 -25.49
N TRP A 98 36.99 5.23 -24.79
CA TRP A 98 35.99 4.33 -24.24
C TRP A 98 35.59 4.63 -22.79
N ALA A 99 36.35 5.44 -22.04
CA ALA A 99 36.04 5.84 -20.67
C ALA A 99 34.60 6.31 -20.47
N PRO A 100 34.03 7.24 -21.27
CA PRO A 100 32.63 7.66 -21.08
C PRO A 100 31.62 6.55 -21.40
N ALA A 101 31.90 5.65 -22.35
CA ALA A 101 31.01 4.55 -22.71
C ALA A 101 31.01 3.44 -21.65
N ILE A 102 32.18 3.08 -21.13
CA ILE A 102 32.36 2.10 -20.05
C ILE A 102 31.82 2.68 -18.74
N GLY A 103 32.10 3.95 -18.46
CA GLY A 103 31.54 4.68 -17.31
C GLY A 103 30.01 4.68 -17.34
N ALA A 104 29.40 4.95 -18.49
CA ALA A 104 27.95 4.84 -18.64
C ALA A 104 27.43 3.41 -18.43
N LEU A 105 28.12 2.37 -18.91
CA LEU A 105 27.71 0.97 -18.69
C LEU A 105 27.73 0.55 -17.22
N ILE A 106 28.73 0.99 -16.45
CA ILE A 106 28.86 0.67 -15.03
C ILE A 106 27.94 1.55 -14.18
N ALA A 107 27.79 2.83 -14.54
CA ALA A 107 26.95 3.76 -13.79
C ALA A 107 25.46 3.58 -14.05
N LYS A 108 25.04 3.11 -15.24
CA LYS A 108 23.62 2.91 -15.60
C LYS A 108 22.83 2.07 -14.59
N PRO A 109 23.27 0.88 -14.13
CA PRO A 109 22.51 0.12 -13.14
C PRO A 109 22.40 0.84 -11.78
N LEU A 110 23.41 1.62 -11.39
CA LEU A 110 23.41 2.41 -10.15
C LEU A 110 22.52 3.66 -10.25
N VAL A 111 22.56 4.36 -11.37
CA VAL A 111 21.76 5.57 -11.63
C VAL A 111 20.31 5.20 -11.89
N ASN A 112 20.01 4.10 -12.58
CA ASN A 112 18.64 3.61 -12.77
C ASN A 112 17.97 3.25 -11.43
N LEU A 113 18.75 2.84 -10.43
CA LEU A 113 18.29 2.58 -9.07
C LEU A 113 17.87 3.86 -8.33
N PHE A 114 18.43 5.01 -8.70
CA PHE A 114 18.16 6.31 -8.08
C PHE A 114 17.16 7.17 -8.87
N ASP A 115 17.19 7.10 -10.21
CA ASP A 115 16.44 7.98 -11.12
C ASP A 115 15.35 7.23 -11.92
N GLY A 116 15.11 5.95 -11.63
CA GLY A 116 14.01 5.17 -12.24
C GLY A 116 14.23 4.76 -13.70
N GLY A 117 15.41 4.99 -14.26
CA GLY A 117 15.74 4.63 -15.64
C GLY A 117 15.15 5.59 -16.69
N GLN A 118 15.53 5.39 -17.95
CA GLN A 118 15.04 6.15 -19.11
C GLN A 118 13.62 5.68 -19.53
N GLU A 119 12.76 5.36 -18.57
CA GLU A 119 11.34 5.18 -18.86
C GLU A 119 10.72 6.57 -18.91
N GLU A 120 10.05 6.90 -20.02
CA GLU A 120 9.26 8.11 -20.13
C GLU A 120 8.32 8.16 -18.93
N ALA A 121 8.52 9.15 -18.04
CA ALA A 121 7.76 9.28 -16.82
C ALA A 121 6.27 9.21 -17.19
N GLN A 122 5.59 8.14 -16.74
CA GLN A 122 4.16 7.98 -16.93
C GLN A 122 3.49 9.30 -16.54
N PRO A 123 2.65 9.91 -17.39
CA PRO A 123 2.08 11.22 -17.12
C PRO A 123 1.21 11.12 -15.87
N ARG A 124 1.80 11.43 -14.72
CA ARG A 124 1.09 11.53 -13.45
C ARG A 124 0.50 12.93 -13.38
N PRO A 125 -0.79 13.08 -13.07
CA PRO A 125 -1.37 14.39 -12.90
C PRO A 125 -0.73 15.09 -11.69
N LEU A 126 -0.33 16.36 -11.86
CA LEU A 126 0.39 17.13 -10.84
C LEU A 126 -0.55 18.11 -10.14
N TYR A 127 -1.42 17.62 -9.26
CA TYR A 127 -2.40 18.46 -8.56
C TYR A 127 -1.79 19.41 -7.50
N SER A 128 -0.49 19.31 -7.20
CA SER A 128 0.19 20.14 -6.19
C SER A 128 0.01 21.65 -6.41
N MET A 129 0.01 22.09 -7.67
CA MET A 129 -0.22 23.50 -8.02
C MET A 129 -1.67 23.92 -7.73
N ALA A 130 -2.63 23.05 -8.07
CA ALA A 130 -4.05 23.29 -7.82
C ALA A 130 -4.35 23.30 -6.31
N GLU A 131 -3.74 22.41 -5.54
CA GLU A 131 -3.86 22.38 -4.08
C GLU A 131 -3.28 23.63 -3.44
N ALA A 132 -2.10 24.08 -3.90
CA ALA A 132 -1.50 25.32 -3.41
C ALA A 132 -2.41 26.52 -3.67
N LYS A 133 -3.09 26.57 -4.83
CA LYS A 133 -4.07 27.61 -5.14
C LYS A 133 -5.34 27.49 -4.30
N ARG A 134 -5.88 26.28 -4.08
CA ARG A 134 -7.01 26.00 -3.18
C ARG A 134 -6.71 26.49 -1.76
N LYS A 135 -5.54 26.14 -1.21
CA LYS A 135 -5.10 26.56 0.13
C LYS A 135 -4.89 28.08 0.27
N ARG A 136 -4.54 28.76 -0.83
CA ARG A 136 -4.40 30.23 -0.88
C ARG A 136 -5.73 30.96 -1.12
N GLY A 137 -6.87 30.26 -1.16
CA GLY A 137 -8.19 30.85 -1.43
C GLY A 137 -8.47 31.20 -2.90
N HIS A 138 -7.56 30.86 -3.82
CA HIS A 138 -7.71 31.16 -5.25
C HIS A 138 -8.47 30.03 -5.98
N TYR A 139 -9.73 29.80 -5.62
CA TYR A 139 -10.51 28.64 -6.06
C TYR A 139 -10.76 28.60 -7.57
N ALA A 140 -11.10 29.72 -8.20
CA ALA A 140 -11.30 29.77 -9.66
C ALA A 140 -10.03 29.39 -10.43
N ALA A 141 -8.86 29.86 -9.95
CA ALA A 141 -7.57 29.53 -10.56
C ALA A 141 -7.13 28.09 -10.27
N ALA A 142 -7.57 27.50 -9.15
CA ALA A 142 -7.38 26.08 -8.84
C ALA A 142 -8.22 25.20 -9.79
N ILE A 143 -9.51 25.53 -9.98
CA ILE A 143 -10.40 24.84 -10.94
C ILE A 143 -9.81 24.86 -12.35
N ALA A 144 -9.32 26.03 -12.80
CA ALA A 144 -8.70 26.14 -14.12
C ALA A 144 -7.50 25.18 -14.26
N GLN A 145 -6.68 25.03 -13.22
CA GLN A 145 -5.55 24.10 -13.25
C GLN A 145 -5.98 22.63 -13.25
N VAL A 146 -6.98 22.28 -12.44
CA VAL A 146 -7.53 20.92 -12.45
C VAL A 146 -8.10 20.58 -13.82
N ARG A 147 -8.86 21.48 -14.43
CA ARG A 147 -9.41 21.30 -15.79
C ARG A 147 -8.32 21.17 -16.86
N LEU A 148 -7.23 21.92 -16.77
CA LEU A 148 -6.09 21.76 -17.68
C LEU A 148 -5.48 20.35 -17.56
N GLN A 149 -5.39 19.81 -16.36
CA GLN A 149 -4.88 18.46 -16.14
C GLN A 149 -5.85 17.39 -16.62
N LEU A 150 -7.15 17.57 -16.38
CA LEU A 150 -8.19 16.70 -16.93
C LEU A 150 -8.27 16.75 -18.46
N ALA A 151 -7.94 17.88 -19.09
CA ALA A 151 -7.84 17.95 -20.55
C ALA A 151 -6.69 17.07 -21.09
N CYS A 152 -5.59 16.95 -20.34
CA CYS A 152 -4.49 16.06 -20.68
C CYS A 152 -4.80 14.59 -20.32
N LEU A 153 -5.47 14.37 -19.18
CA LEU A 153 -5.77 13.05 -18.61
C LEU A 153 -7.26 12.99 -18.24
N PRO A 154 -8.16 12.75 -19.21
CA PRO A 154 -9.61 12.82 -18.98
C PRO A 154 -10.15 11.71 -18.07
N HIS A 155 -9.43 10.59 -17.93
CA HIS A 155 -9.84 9.45 -17.12
C HIS A 155 -9.28 9.49 -15.69
N ASP A 156 -8.69 10.62 -15.25
CA ASP A 156 -8.13 10.71 -13.91
C ASP A 156 -9.19 10.98 -12.83
N PHE A 157 -9.42 9.99 -11.97
CA PHE A 157 -10.39 10.07 -10.87
C PHE A 157 -10.06 11.17 -9.87
N GLN A 158 -8.79 11.36 -9.52
CA GLN A 158 -8.39 12.34 -8.51
C GLN A 158 -8.75 13.77 -8.96
N GLY A 159 -8.54 14.10 -10.24
CA GLY A 159 -8.92 15.39 -10.80
C GLY A 159 -10.42 15.65 -10.76
N TRP A 160 -11.24 14.66 -11.12
CA TRP A 160 -12.71 14.79 -11.07
C TRP A 160 -13.20 15.03 -9.65
N MET A 161 -12.70 14.27 -8.68
CA MET A 161 -13.06 14.46 -7.27
C MET A 161 -12.58 15.81 -6.74
N MET A 162 -11.34 16.21 -7.03
CA MET A 162 -10.81 17.49 -6.59
C MET A 162 -11.61 18.67 -7.17
N LEU A 163 -12.02 18.58 -8.43
CA LEU A 163 -12.86 19.60 -9.06
C LEU A 163 -14.21 19.73 -8.35
N ALA A 164 -14.88 18.61 -8.11
CA ALA A 164 -16.18 18.57 -7.44
C ALA A 164 -16.08 19.07 -5.98
N GLU A 165 -15.03 18.69 -5.25
CA GLU A 165 -14.79 19.16 -3.88
C GLU A 165 -14.58 20.67 -3.82
N ILE A 166 -13.78 21.25 -4.72
CA ILE A 166 -13.56 22.71 -4.75
C ILE A 166 -14.89 23.43 -5.03
N GLN A 167 -15.74 22.89 -5.91
CA GLN A 167 -17.05 23.46 -6.20
C GLN A 167 -17.99 23.38 -4.99
N ALA A 168 -18.13 22.20 -4.36
CA ALA A 168 -19.07 21.99 -3.27
C ALA A 168 -18.62 22.66 -1.96
N GLU A 169 -17.35 22.50 -1.57
CA GLU A 169 -16.86 22.93 -0.26
C GLU A 169 -16.32 24.35 -0.24
N ASN A 170 -15.63 24.78 -1.30
CA ASN A 170 -14.97 26.08 -1.31
C ASN A 170 -15.78 27.17 -2.01
N LEU A 171 -16.48 26.84 -3.10
CA LEU A 171 -17.34 27.78 -3.81
C LEU A 171 -18.81 27.69 -3.37
N HIS A 172 -19.19 26.64 -2.63
CA HIS A 172 -20.58 26.34 -2.27
C HIS A 172 -21.52 26.24 -3.48
N ASP A 173 -20.99 25.87 -4.65
CA ASP A 173 -21.72 25.65 -5.88
C ASP A 173 -22.03 24.16 -6.03
N LEU A 174 -23.07 23.72 -5.31
CA LEU A 174 -23.53 22.33 -5.33
C LEU A 174 -24.03 21.88 -6.71
N PRO A 175 -24.81 22.70 -7.47
CA PRO A 175 -25.21 22.32 -8.82
C PRO A 175 -24.03 22.02 -9.73
N ALA A 176 -22.96 22.83 -9.70
CA ALA A 176 -21.77 22.58 -10.49
C ALA A 176 -21.01 21.32 -10.03
N ALA A 177 -20.94 21.08 -8.73
CA ALA A 177 -20.32 19.88 -8.17
C ALA A 177 -21.04 18.60 -8.62
N TYR A 178 -22.38 18.59 -8.59
CA TYR A 178 -23.16 17.45 -9.08
C TYR A 178 -23.01 17.25 -10.58
N ALA A 179 -23.02 18.33 -11.38
CA ALA A 179 -22.81 18.23 -12.81
C ALA A 179 -21.44 17.59 -13.13
N THR A 180 -20.39 17.98 -12.40
CA THR A 180 -19.05 17.40 -12.51
C THR A 180 -19.03 15.91 -12.16
N LEU A 181 -19.68 15.51 -11.05
CA LEU A 181 -19.76 14.10 -10.68
C LEU A 181 -20.61 13.27 -11.65
N GLU A 182 -21.72 13.79 -12.16
CA GLU A 182 -22.52 13.09 -13.17
C GLU A 182 -21.78 12.97 -14.51
N GLU A 183 -21.00 13.98 -14.92
CA GLU A 183 -20.13 13.89 -16.08
C GLU A 183 -19.07 12.79 -15.91
N PHE A 184 -18.46 12.69 -14.72
CA PHE A 184 -17.57 11.59 -14.37
C PHE A 184 -18.26 10.22 -14.46
N LEU A 185 -19.49 10.09 -13.94
CA LEU A 185 -20.26 8.85 -13.95
C LEU A 185 -20.71 8.42 -15.35
N GLN A 186 -20.86 9.36 -16.29
CA GLN A 186 -21.20 9.07 -17.69
C GLN A 186 -20.02 8.51 -18.50
N GLN A 187 -18.78 8.70 -18.02
CA GLN A 187 -17.60 8.22 -18.72
C GLN A 187 -17.42 6.71 -18.51
N PRO A 188 -17.26 5.91 -19.58
CA PRO A 188 -16.99 4.49 -19.47
C PRO A 188 -15.53 4.22 -19.06
N GLY A 189 -15.29 3.08 -18.39
CA GLY A 189 -13.93 2.59 -18.10
C GLY A 189 -13.38 2.90 -16.70
N HIS A 190 -14.16 3.57 -15.84
CA HIS A 190 -13.78 3.78 -14.44
C HIS A 190 -13.91 2.50 -13.62
N SER A 191 -13.05 2.34 -12.61
CA SER A 191 -13.12 1.21 -11.68
C SER A 191 -14.39 1.27 -10.83
N ALA A 192 -14.95 0.11 -10.46
CA ALA A 192 -16.12 0.03 -9.57
C ALA A 192 -15.93 0.83 -8.28
N LYS A 193 -14.72 0.78 -7.71
CA LYS A 193 -14.33 1.55 -6.53
C LYS A 193 -14.46 3.07 -6.72
N HIS A 194 -14.01 3.59 -7.86
CA HIS A 194 -14.07 5.03 -8.15
C HIS A 194 -15.51 5.49 -8.39
N VAL A 195 -16.29 4.72 -9.13
CA VAL A 195 -17.71 5.00 -9.38
C VAL A 195 -18.51 4.98 -8.08
N ALA A 196 -18.29 3.95 -7.24
CA ALA A 196 -18.91 3.86 -5.93
C ALA A 196 -18.51 5.01 -5.01
N PHE A 197 -17.24 5.44 -5.02
CA PHE A 197 -16.80 6.59 -4.24
C PHE A 197 -17.53 7.87 -4.67
N ALA A 198 -17.58 8.16 -5.97
CA ALA A 198 -18.28 9.35 -6.48
C ALA A 198 -19.78 9.35 -6.13
N LEU A 199 -20.47 8.21 -6.26
CA LEU A 199 -21.87 8.07 -5.87
C LEU A 199 -22.08 8.22 -4.35
N ASN A 200 -21.15 7.71 -3.53
CA ASN A 200 -21.18 7.88 -2.08
C ASN A 200 -21.02 9.35 -1.69
N THR A 201 -20.08 10.07 -2.32
CA THR A 201 -19.88 11.51 -2.11
C THR A 201 -21.11 12.31 -2.54
N LEU A 202 -21.72 11.95 -3.69
CA LEU A 202 -22.96 12.57 -4.16
C LEU A 202 -24.10 12.36 -3.16
N ALA A 203 -24.26 11.15 -2.62
CA ALA A 203 -25.24 10.86 -1.59
C ALA A 203 -25.00 11.69 -0.31
N GLU A 204 -23.75 11.76 0.15
CA GLU A 204 -23.38 12.53 1.34
C GLU A 204 -23.69 14.03 1.17
N TRP A 205 -23.35 14.62 0.03
CA TRP A 205 -23.64 16.04 -0.23
C TRP A 205 -25.14 16.32 -0.30
N ARG A 206 -25.93 15.44 -0.91
CA ARG A 206 -27.40 15.54 -0.92
C ARG A 206 -27.99 15.51 0.47
N LEU A 207 -27.45 14.69 1.38
CA LEU A 207 -27.87 14.66 2.78
C LEU A 207 -27.45 15.91 3.55
N LYS A 208 -26.18 16.29 3.43
CA LYS A 208 -25.58 17.39 4.19
C LYS A 208 -26.18 18.74 3.83
N HIS A 209 -26.39 19.01 2.55
CA HIS A 209 -26.76 20.33 2.06
C HIS A 209 -28.25 20.47 1.72
N GLU A 210 -28.87 19.44 1.13
CA GLU A 210 -30.27 19.51 0.68
C GLU A 210 -31.22 18.76 1.60
N ARG A 211 -30.70 17.91 2.50
CA ARG A 211 -31.49 16.92 3.27
C ARG A 211 -32.39 16.09 2.36
N ASN A 212 -31.95 15.85 1.14
CA ASN A 212 -32.71 15.10 0.15
C ASN A 212 -32.41 13.61 0.29
N TRP A 213 -33.13 12.98 1.22
CA TRP A 213 -33.04 11.56 1.53
C TRP A 213 -33.31 10.68 0.31
N THR A 214 -34.33 11.03 -0.49
CA THR A 214 -34.68 10.28 -1.70
C THR A 214 -33.55 10.26 -2.74
N ALA A 215 -32.93 11.41 -3.02
CA ALA A 215 -31.84 11.50 -3.99
C ALA A 215 -30.57 10.77 -3.50
N ALA A 216 -30.28 10.86 -2.20
CA ALA A 216 -29.16 10.16 -1.59
C ALA A 216 -29.38 8.63 -1.58
N ARG A 217 -30.59 8.17 -1.29
CA ARG A 217 -30.97 6.75 -1.41
C ARG A 217 -30.78 6.24 -2.85
N GLN A 218 -31.30 6.98 -3.83
CA GLN A 218 -31.17 6.64 -5.24
C GLN A 218 -29.69 6.52 -5.69
N ALA A 219 -28.81 7.39 -5.17
CA ALA A 219 -27.38 7.31 -5.45
C ALA A 219 -26.74 6.02 -4.92
N LEU A 220 -27.12 5.56 -3.73
CA LEU A 220 -26.67 4.29 -3.16
C LEU A 220 -27.25 3.08 -3.93
N GLU A 221 -28.52 3.14 -4.32
CA GLU A 221 -29.16 2.10 -5.14
C GLU A 221 -28.47 1.94 -6.50
N ARG A 222 -28.00 3.04 -7.11
CA ARG A 222 -27.19 3.00 -8.34
C ARG A 222 -25.89 2.19 -8.16
N ILE A 223 -25.24 2.25 -6.99
CA ILE A 223 -24.03 1.45 -6.70
C ILE A 223 -24.38 -0.05 -6.74
N VAL A 224 -25.46 -0.43 -6.06
CA VAL A 224 -25.92 -1.82 -5.98
C VAL A 224 -26.33 -2.36 -7.36
N GLN A 225 -26.98 -1.54 -8.19
CA GLN A 225 -27.39 -1.91 -9.55
C GLN A 225 -26.20 -2.02 -10.51
N ALA A 226 -25.23 -1.11 -10.41
CA ALA A 226 -24.08 -1.09 -11.32
C ALA A 226 -23.09 -2.23 -11.03
N PHE A 227 -22.90 -2.59 -9.77
CA PHE A 227 -21.89 -3.57 -9.34
C PHE A 227 -22.43 -4.55 -8.29
N PRO A 228 -23.43 -5.38 -8.61
CA PRO A 228 -24.12 -6.22 -7.61
C PRO A 228 -23.18 -7.18 -6.86
N GLU A 229 -22.11 -7.63 -7.52
CA GLU A 229 -21.13 -8.58 -7.00
C GLU A 229 -19.84 -7.91 -6.49
N SER A 230 -19.90 -6.66 -6.05
CA SER A 230 -18.73 -5.94 -5.55
C SER A 230 -18.79 -5.66 -4.05
N PRO A 231 -17.64 -5.52 -3.37
CA PRO A 231 -17.60 -5.15 -1.95
C PRO A 231 -18.20 -3.76 -1.72
N GLU A 232 -18.13 -2.86 -2.71
CA GLU A 232 -18.77 -1.55 -2.64
C GLU A 232 -20.29 -1.64 -2.63
N ALA A 233 -20.89 -2.58 -3.36
CA ALA A 233 -22.32 -2.83 -3.29
C ALA A 233 -22.75 -3.45 -1.96
N HIS A 234 -21.93 -4.32 -1.36
CA HIS A 234 -22.17 -4.80 0.00
C HIS A 234 -22.24 -3.61 0.99
N ALA A 235 -21.24 -2.74 0.99
CA ALA A 235 -21.23 -1.54 1.83
C ALA A 235 -22.44 -0.61 1.56
N ALA A 236 -22.84 -0.44 0.30
CA ALA A 236 -24.01 0.35 -0.06
C ALA A 236 -25.32 -0.26 0.48
N ARG A 237 -25.48 -1.59 0.45
CA ARG A 237 -26.65 -2.29 1.03
C ARG A 237 -26.74 -2.07 2.54
N GLN A 238 -25.62 -2.16 3.26
CA GLN A 238 -25.59 -1.89 4.70
C GLN A 238 -26.05 -0.45 5.01
N ARG A 239 -25.57 0.52 4.24
CA ARG A 239 -25.99 1.92 4.39
C ARG A 239 -27.47 2.13 4.06
N LEU A 240 -28.01 1.42 3.07
CA LEU A 240 -29.43 1.49 2.69
C LEU A 240 -30.34 0.95 3.80
N ALA A 241 -29.92 -0.09 4.53
CA ALA A 241 -30.69 -0.64 5.65
C ALA A 241 -30.90 0.42 6.75
N HIS A 242 -29.82 1.09 7.17
CA HIS A 242 -29.88 2.14 8.19
C HIS A 242 -30.46 3.48 7.70
N PHE A 243 -30.76 3.60 6.42
CA PHE A 243 -31.21 4.88 5.84
C PHE A 243 -32.61 5.27 6.33
N SER A 244 -33.48 4.28 6.57
CA SER A 244 -34.84 4.47 7.08
C SER A 244 -34.86 5.04 8.51
N ASP A 245 -33.98 4.53 9.38
CA ASP A 245 -33.80 5.04 10.73
C ASP A 245 -33.27 6.49 10.69
N LEU A 246 -32.29 6.78 9.83
CA LEU A 246 -31.75 8.13 9.66
C LEU A 246 -32.79 9.15 9.22
N GLU A 247 -33.71 8.77 8.32
CA GLU A 247 -34.81 9.61 7.89
C GLU A 247 -35.76 9.93 9.06
N GLN A 248 -36.12 8.91 9.86
CA GLN A 248 -36.96 9.08 11.04
C GLN A 248 -36.28 9.95 12.11
N TYR A 249 -34.99 9.73 12.37
CA TYR A 249 -34.21 10.54 13.31
C TYR A 249 -34.08 11.98 12.82
N ALA A 250 -33.81 12.19 11.53
CA ALA A 250 -33.73 13.53 10.96
C ALA A 250 -35.08 14.26 11.07
N ALA A 251 -36.19 13.58 10.77
CA ALA A 251 -37.53 14.14 10.92
C ALA A 251 -37.85 14.50 12.39
N ALA A 252 -37.44 13.67 13.34
CA ALA A 252 -37.62 13.92 14.78
C ALA A 252 -36.74 15.07 15.30
N HIS A 253 -35.54 15.26 14.74
CA HIS A 253 -34.58 16.29 15.16
C HIS A 253 -34.75 17.63 14.41
N ASP A 254 -35.67 17.72 13.45
CA ASP A 254 -35.90 18.94 12.67
C ASP A 254 -36.70 20.00 13.45
N ARG A 255 -36.11 20.45 14.57
CA ARG A 255 -36.51 21.53 15.52
C ARG A 255 -37.24 21.07 16.78
N THR A 256 -36.62 20.22 17.59
CA THR A 256 -36.84 20.35 19.05
C THR A 256 -35.92 21.47 19.55
N PRO A 257 -36.44 22.69 19.85
CA PRO A 257 -35.62 23.69 20.50
C PRO A 257 -35.11 23.07 21.81
N PHE A 258 -33.79 22.93 21.92
CA PHE A 258 -33.16 22.51 23.16
C PHE A 258 -33.49 23.56 24.21
N THR A 259 -34.53 23.29 24.99
CA THR A 259 -34.91 24.15 26.09
C THR A 259 -33.85 23.92 27.14
N VAL A 260 -32.88 24.83 27.22
CA VAL A 260 -31.89 24.81 28.30
C VAL A 260 -32.70 24.86 29.60
N PRO A 261 -32.74 23.78 30.40
CA PRO A 261 -33.43 23.85 31.67
C PRO A 261 -32.69 24.90 32.49
N GLN A 262 -33.40 25.96 32.88
CA GLN A 262 -32.83 26.98 33.76
C GLN A 262 -32.24 26.26 34.97
N ARG A 263 -30.99 26.61 35.32
CA ARG A 263 -30.31 26.04 36.48
C ARG A 263 -31.23 26.26 37.70
N PRO A 264 -31.64 25.20 38.42
CA PRO A 264 -32.52 25.40 39.57
C PRO A 264 -31.79 26.23 40.62
N GLU A 265 -32.26 27.46 40.85
CA GLU A 265 -31.71 28.39 41.85
C GLU A 265 -31.85 27.86 43.28
N ARG A 266 -32.62 26.77 43.47
CA ARG A 266 -32.88 26.11 44.76
C ARG A 266 -32.68 24.61 44.65
N ILE A 267 -31.42 24.18 44.73
CA ILE A 267 -30.99 22.77 44.69
C ILE A 267 -31.66 21.91 45.80
N GLY A 268 -32.16 22.53 46.87
CA GLY A 268 -32.83 21.82 47.99
C GLY A 268 -34.32 21.48 47.78
N LEU A 269 -34.95 21.92 46.69
CA LEU A 269 -36.38 21.69 46.42
C LEU A 269 -36.61 21.04 45.04
N ILE A 270 -35.71 20.13 44.64
CA ILE A 270 -35.82 19.43 43.37
C ILE A 270 -36.95 18.40 43.46
N THR A 271 -38.07 18.65 42.77
CA THR A 271 -39.02 17.59 42.43
C THR A 271 -38.26 16.55 41.60
N PRO A 272 -38.29 15.24 41.96
CA PRO A 272 -37.58 14.24 41.17
C PRO A 272 -38.03 14.35 39.72
N SER A 273 -37.06 14.45 38.80
CA SER A 273 -37.31 14.38 37.37
C SER A 273 -38.19 13.16 37.09
N PRO A 274 -39.18 13.23 36.18
CA PRO A 274 -39.86 12.04 35.73
C PRO A 274 -38.79 11.01 35.33
N PRO A 275 -38.94 9.73 35.75
CA PRO A 275 -37.97 8.71 35.40
C PRO A 275 -37.82 8.69 33.89
N ALA A 276 -36.58 8.56 33.41
CA ALA A 276 -36.33 8.31 32.00
C ALA A 276 -37.23 7.14 31.54
N PRO A 277 -37.74 7.14 30.30
CA PRO A 277 -38.46 5.99 29.78
C PRO A 277 -37.66 4.73 30.11
N GLY A 278 -38.31 3.78 30.78
CA GLY A 278 -37.66 2.55 31.23
C GLY A 278 -36.99 1.83 30.06
N PRO A 279 -35.98 0.98 30.32
CA PRO A 279 -35.35 0.20 29.27
C PRO A 279 -36.45 -0.50 28.46
N SER A 280 -36.46 -0.29 27.14
CA SER A 280 -37.39 -0.96 26.23
C SER A 280 -37.39 -2.46 26.53
N ASP A 281 -38.57 -3.07 26.52
CA ASP A 281 -38.67 -4.51 26.78
C ASP A 281 -37.75 -5.24 25.79
N PRO A 282 -36.85 -6.12 26.26
CA PRO A 282 -36.05 -6.95 25.37
C PRO A 282 -36.87 -7.65 24.27
N GLY A 283 -38.11 -8.03 24.58
CA GLY A 283 -39.07 -8.59 23.61
C GLY A 283 -39.41 -7.64 22.47
N ASP A 284 -39.70 -6.37 22.79
CA ASP A 284 -40.05 -5.37 21.79
C ASP A 284 -38.84 -5.06 20.89
N THR A 285 -37.65 -4.92 21.48
CA THR A 285 -36.42 -4.69 20.71
C THR A 285 -36.07 -5.83 19.77
N ALA A 286 -36.21 -7.08 20.20
CA ALA A 286 -36.00 -8.25 19.35
C ALA A 286 -37.05 -8.29 18.23
N GLY A 287 -38.32 -7.99 18.54
CA GLY A 287 -39.39 -7.93 17.56
C GLY A 287 -39.17 -6.87 16.47
N ASP A 288 -38.68 -5.70 16.84
CA ASP A 288 -38.38 -4.62 15.88
C ASP A 288 -37.17 -4.96 15.01
N LEU A 289 -36.13 -5.59 15.58
CA LEU A 289 -34.99 -6.09 14.80
C LEU A 289 -35.40 -7.18 13.81
N VAL A 290 -36.28 -8.12 14.20
CA VAL A 290 -36.80 -9.14 13.30
C VAL A 290 -37.58 -8.51 12.14
N LYS A 291 -38.46 -7.55 12.41
CA LYS A 291 -39.17 -6.80 11.35
C LYS A 291 -38.21 -6.04 10.44
N HIS A 292 -37.13 -5.47 10.98
CA HIS A 292 -36.11 -4.80 10.18
C HIS A 292 -35.42 -5.80 9.24
N LEU A 293 -35.06 -6.99 9.74
CA LEU A 293 -34.44 -8.05 8.95
C LEU A 293 -35.36 -8.66 7.88
N GLU A 294 -36.69 -8.60 8.06
CA GLU A 294 -37.64 -8.96 6.99
C GLU A 294 -37.52 -8.01 5.78
N GLN A 295 -37.21 -6.72 6.03
CA GLN A 295 -37.03 -5.72 4.98
C GLN A 295 -35.60 -5.71 4.44
N PHE A 296 -34.61 -5.89 5.32
CA PHE A 296 -33.19 -5.86 5.04
C PHE A 296 -32.51 -7.14 5.55
N PRO A 297 -32.66 -8.26 4.83
CA PRO A 297 -32.18 -9.56 5.31
C PRO A 297 -30.66 -9.66 5.40
N LEU A 298 -29.92 -8.72 4.84
CA LEU A 298 -28.46 -8.70 4.83
C LEU A 298 -27.87 -7.66 5.79
N ASP A 299 -28.68 -7.00 6.63
CA ASP A 299 -28.14 -6.04 7.60
C ASP A 299 -27.27 -6.74 8.65
N ASN A 300 -26.00 -6.37 8.68
CA ASN A 300 -25.00 -6.91 9.59
C ASN A 300 -25.27 -6.49 11.03
N GLU A 301 -25.60 -5.23 11.26
CA GLU A 301 -25.72 -4.70 12.61
C GLU A 301 -27.00 -5.21 13.29
N ALA A 302 -28.13 -5.26 12.59
CA ALA A 302 -29.35 -5.83 13.13
C ALA A 302 -29.19 -7.32 13.48
N ARG A 303 -28.49 -8.11 12.64
CA ARG A 303 -28.20 -9.53 12.93
C ARG A 303 -27.28 -9.71 14.13
N GLU A 304 -26.22 -8.91 14.24
CA GLU A 304 -25.32 -8.95 15.40
C GLU A 304 -26.05 -8.56 16.70
N ARG A 305 -26.84 -7.48 16.68
CA ARG A 305 -27.64 -7.06 17.84
C ARG A 305 -28.64 -8.15 18.24
N LEU A 306 -29.34 -8.74 17.27
CA LEU A 306 -30.29 -9.82 17.53
C LEU A 306 -29.60 -11.05 18.12
N ALA A 307 -28.42 -11.42 17.60
CA ALA A 307 -27.62 -12.51 18.16
C ALA A 307 -27.22 -12.25 19.62
N MET A 308 -26.79 -11.03 19.94
CA MET A 308 -26.45 -10.66 21.32
C MET A 308 -27.66 -10.68 22.25
N LEU A 309 -28.84 -10.26 21.79
CA LEU A 309 -30.08 -10.37 22.57
C LEU A 309 -30.45 -11.84 22.82
N TYR A 310 -30.37 -12.69 21.78
CA TYR A 310 -30.65 -14.12 21.92
C TYR A 310 -29.71 -14.81 22.89
N ALA A 311 -28.40 -14.56 22.81
CA ALA A 311 -27.43 -15.16 23.73
C ALA A 311 -27.56 -14.60 25.16
N GLY A 312 -27.68 -13.28 25.29
CA GLY A 312 -27.66 -12.61 26.59
C GLY A 312 -28.96 -12.75 27.38
N GLN A 313 -30.10 -12.40 26.77
CA GLN A 313 -31.38 -12.30 27.50
C GLN A 313 -32.22 -13.57 27.36
N TYR A 314 -32.19 -14.20 26.19
CA TYR A 314 -32.96 -15.43 25.95
C TYR A 314 -32.17 -16.71 26.23
N GLN A 315 -30.86 -16.61 26.45
CA GLN A 315 -29.96 -17.77 26.67
C GLN A 315 -30.07 -18.82 25.55
N ARG A 316 -30.36 -18.37 24.33
CA ARG A 316 -30.50 -19.19 23.11
C ARG A 316 -29.28 -19.00 22.23
N LEU A 317 -28.19 -19.69 22.60
CA LEU A 317 -26.94 -19.68 21.85
C LEU A 317 -27.10 -20.26 20.44
N ASP A 318 -27.96 -21.26 20.29
CA ASP A 318 -28.30 -21.88 19.00
C ASP A 318 -28.84 -20.84 18.00
N LEU A 319 -29.80 -20.01 18.44
CA LEU A 319 -30.36 -18.94 17.62
C LEU A 319 -29.35 -17.82 17.37
N ALA A 320 -28.57 -17.45 18.39
CA ALA A 320 -27.55 -16.42 18.26
C ALA A 320 -26.51 -16.76 17.19
N VAL A 321 -25.99 -18.00 17.19
CA VAL A 321 -25.04 -18.46 16.17
C VAL A 321 -25.71 -18.55 14.79
N ALA A 322 -26.97 -19.00 14.74
CA ALA A 322 -27.73 -19.08 13.49
C ALA A 322 -27.97 -17.71 12.83
N GLU A 323 -27.97 -16.60 13.58
CA GLU A 323 -28.08 -15.25 13.00
C GLU A 323 -26.76 -14.75 12.40
N ILE A 324 -25.61 -15.22 12.91
CA ILE A 324 -24.27 -14.76 12.48
C ILE A 324 -23.74 -15.60 11.32
N GLU A 325 -24.07 -16.89 11.26
CA GLU A 325 -23.63 -17.77 10.17
C GLU A 325 -24.02 -17.25 8.76
N PRO A 326 -25.24 -16.70 8.54
CA PRO A 326 -25.61 -16.03 7.30
C PRO A 326 -24.69 -14.87 6.92
N LEU A 327 -24.13 -14.14 7.91
CA LEU A 327 -23.20 -13.03 7.65
C LEU A 327 -21.93 -13.52 6.97
N ILE A 328 -21.39 -14.64 7.46
CA ILE A 328 -20.18 -15.26 6.91
C ILE A 328 -20.41 -15.80 5.50
N ALA A 329 -21.64 -16.25 5.20
CA ALA A 329 -22.03 -16.77 3.90
C ALA A 329 -22.36 -15.70 2.86
N GLN A 330 -22.39 -14.40 3.22
CA GLN A 330 -22.73 -13.34 2.28
C GLN A 330 -21.67 -13.18 1.18
N PRO A 331 -22.07 -12.85 -0.06
CA PRO A 331 -21.13 -12.59 -1.13
C PRO A 331 -20.41 -11.25 -0.93
N ASN A 332 -19.12 -11.21 -1.27
CA ASN A 332 -18.30 -9.99 -1.34
C ASN A 332 -18.07 -9.26 -0.01
N VAL A 333 -18.16 -9.99 1.11
CA VAL A 333 -17.80 -9.47 2.44
C VAL A 333 -16.28 -9.25 2.52
N PRO A 334 -15.82 -8.13 3.12
CA PRO A 334 -14.40 -7.92 3.37
C PRO A 334 -13.83 -8.99 4.33
N PRO A 335 -12.62 -9.54 4.07
CA PRO A 335 -12.03 -10.61 4.87
C PRO A 335 -11.97 -10.36 6.38
N MET A 336 -11.74 -9.10 6.78
CA MET A 336 -11.67 -8.71 8.19
C MET A 336 -13.01 -8.84 8.92
N GLU A 337 -14.14 -8.62 8.23
CA GLU A 337 -15.47 -8.80 8.84
C GLU A 337 -15.77 -10.27 9.10
N ILE A 338 -15.41 -11.16 8.16
CA ILE A 338 -15.52 -12.60 8.36
C ILE A 338 -14.73 -13.05 9.59
N VAL A 339 -13.49 -12.56 9.75
CA VAL A 339 -12.68 -12.83 10.93
C VAL A 339 -13.32 -12.28 12.20
N ARG A 340 -13.92 -11.08 12.16
CA ARG A 340 -14.64 -10.50 13.31
C ARG A 340 -15.81 -11.39 13.73
N TRP A 341 -16.64 -11.83 12.79
CA TRP A 341 -17.80 -12.66 13.09
C TRP A 341 -17.43 -14.05 13.59
N LEU A 342 -16.38 -14.67 13.04
CA LEU A 342 -15.86 -15.93 13.56
C LEU A 342 -15.31 -15.79 14.99
N ASN A 343 -14.65 -14.67 15.30
CA ASN A 343 -14.26 -14.38 16.68
C ASN A 343 -15.48 -14.16 17.57
N LEU A 344 -16.49 -13.44 17.09
CA LEU A 344 -17.73 -13.19 17.82
C LEU A 344 -18.46 -14.51 18.14
N ILE A 345 -18.55 -15.44 17.19
CA ILE A 345 -19.08 -16.80 17.43
C ILE A 345 -18.27 -17.52 18.52
N ALA A 346 -16.94 -17.46 18.45
CA ALA A 346 -16.09 -18.06 19.48
C ALA A 346 -16.31 -17.43 20.86
N ASP A 347 -16.46 -16.11 20.93
CA ASP A 347 -16.78 -15.36 22.15
C ASP A 347 -18.14 -15.78 22.73
N LEU A 348 -19.17 -15.92 21.88
CA LEU A 348 -20.50 -16.39 22.30
C LEU A 348 -20.43 -17.81 22.90
N HIS A 349 -19.71 -18.73 22.27
CA HIS A 349 -19.54 -20.08 22.81
C HIS A 349 -18.75 -20.11 24.13
N VAL A 350 -17.78 -19.22 24.32
CA VAL A 350 -17.02 -19.15 25.58
C VAL A 350 -17.85 -18.55 26.72
N HIS A 351 -18.67 -17.55 26.43
CA HIS A 351 -19.44 -16.82 27.44
C HIS A 351 -20.77 -17.47 27.80
N TYR A 352 -21.48 -18.01 26.81
CA TYR A 352 -22.84 -18.53 26.96
C TYR A 352 -22.95 -20.03 26.67
N GLY A 353 -21.90 -20.65 26.14
CA GLY A 353 -21.87 -22.08 25.83
C GLY A 353 -21.17 -22.91 26.89
N ASP A 354 -21.63 -24.16 27.03
CA ASP A 354 -20.94 -25.17 27.83
C ASP A 354 -19.83 -25.89 27.04
N GLU A 355 -19.88 -25.82 25.71
CA GLU A 355 -19.00 -26.56 24.81
C GLU A 355 -17.82 -25.73 24.27
N LEU A 356 -16.64 -25.92 24.86
CA LEU A 356 -15.37 -25.34 24.39
C LEU A 356 -14.99 -25.80 22.97
N ALA A 357 -15.45 -26.98 22.54
CA ALA A 357 -15.14 -27.52 21.22
C ALA A 357 -15.70 -26.65 20.08
N ALA A 358 -16.90 -26.08 20.25
CA ALA A 358 -17.51 -25.21 19.24
C ALA A 358 -16.75 -23.88 19.09
N ALA A 359 -16.23 -23.32 20.19
CA ALA A 359 -15.35 -22.16 20.15
C ALA A 359 -14.03 -22.45 19.42
N GLU A 360 -13.43 -23.64 19.64
CA GLU A 360 -12.23 -24.06 18.90
C GLU A 360 -12.48 -24.21 17.40
N GLN A 361 -13.64 -24.74 17.00
CA GLN A 361 -14.01 -24.90 15.59
C GLN A 361 -14.11 -23.54 14.87
N ALA A 362 -14.73 -22.54 15.51
CA ALA A 362 -14.84 -21.19 14.95
C ALA A 362 -13.45 -20.56 14.71
N LEU A 363 -12.51 -20.73 15.65
CA LEU A 363 -11.15 -20.23 15.50
C LEU A 363 -10.33 -21.02 14.45
N HIS A 364 -10.49 -22.34 14.38
CA HIS A 364 -9.85 -23.14 13.33
C HIS A 364 -10.34 -22.76 11.93
N ARG A 365 -11.61 -22.35 11.78
CA ARG A 365 -12.12 -21.84 10.51
C ARG A 365 -11.39 -20.56 10.06
N ILE A 366 -10.94 -19.71 10.99
CA ILE A 366 -10.09 -18.55 10.66
C ILE A 366 -8.73 -19.01 10.10
N GLU A 367 -8.10 -20.00 10.71
CA GLU A 367 -6.83 -20.57 10.25
C GLU A 367 -6.97 -21.21 8.86
N LEU A 368 -8.10 -21.88 8.59
CA LEU A 368 -8.39 -22.49 7.29
C LEU A 368 -8.64 -21.46 6.19
N LEU A 369 -9.36 -20.37 6.50
CA LEU A 369 -9.68 -19.33 5.51
C LEU A 369 -8.48 -18.39 5.25
N TYR A 370 -7.64 -18.13 6.25
CA TYR A 370 -6.57 -17.13 6.19
C TYR A 370 -5.23 -17.63 6.77
N PRO A 371 -4.63 -18.70 6.20
CA PRO A 371 -3.52 -19.43 6.84
C PRO A 371 -2.27 -18.59 7.11
N GLU A 372 -1.91 -17.66 6.21
CA GLU A 372 -0.68 -16.86 6.29
C GLU A 372 -0.92 -15.44 6.85
N GLY A 373 -2.08 -15.18 7.45
CA GLY A 373 -2.47 -13.86 7.94
C GLY A 373 -2.17 -13.59 9.42
N PRO A 374 -2.09 -12.31 9.84
CA PRO A 374 -2.03 -11.95 11.26
C PRO A 374 -3.27 -12.45 12.05
N ALA A 375 -4.39 -12.61 11.36
CA ALA A 375 -5.62 -13.21 11.91
C ALA A 375 -5.41 -14.67 12.34
N ALA A 376 -4.75 -15.50 11.51
CA ALA A 376 -4.44 -16.89 11.89
C ALA A 376 -3.50 -16.96 13.08
N GLN A 377 -2.44 -16.13 13.13
CA GLN A 377 -1.55 -16.09 14.29
C GLN A 377 -2.28 -15.74 15.58
N THR A 378 -3.23 -14.80 15.50
CA THR A 378 -4.08 -14.39 16.62
C THR A 378 -5.01 -15.53 17.04
N ALA A 379 -5.66 -16.18 16.08
CA ALA A 379 -6.53 -17.34 16.30
C ALA A 379 -5.75 -18.50 16.96
N SER A 380 -4.56 -18.85 16.45
CA SER A 380 -3.72 -19.90 17.03
C SER A 380 -3.30 -19.61 18.47
N ARG A 381 -2.97 -18.35 18.79
CA ARG A 381 -2.64 -17.94 20.16
C ARG A 381 -3.85 -18.10 21.08
N ARG A 382 -5.02 -17.65 20.63
CA ARG A 382 -6.26 -17.74 21.38
C ARG A 382 -6.67 -19.19 21.62
N LEU A 383 -6.53 -20.05 20.61
CA LEU A 383 -6.81 -21.48 20.69
C LEU A 383 -5.91 -22.20 21.72
N LYS A 384 -4.63 -21.83 21.79
CA LYS A 384 -3.72 -22.33 22.85
C LYS A 384 -4.20 -21.93 24.25
N LEU A 385 -4.66 -20.69 24.43
CA LEU A 385 -5.16 -20.20 25.72
C LEU A 385 -6.45 -20.92 26.13
N LEU A 386 -7.41 -21.06 25.21
CA LEU A 386 -8.68 -21.76 25.47
C LEU A 386 -8.46 -23.21 25.91
N ARG A 387 -7.51 -23.92 25.31
CA ARG A 387 -7.14 -25.29 25.73
C ARG A 387 -6.58 -25.35 27.15
N LEU A 388 -5.86 -24.33 27.59
CA LEU A 388 -5.36 -24.25 28.96
C LEU A 388 -6.48 -23.95 29.97
N GLU A 389 -7.43 -23.09 29.60
CA GLU A 389 -8.62 -22.80 30.42
C GLU A 389 -9.54 -24.02 30.55
N GLY A 390 -9.76 -24.77 29.47
CA GLY A 390 -10.49 -26.04 29.50
C GLY A 390 -9.85 -27.06 30.45
N ARG A 391 -8.52 -27.26 30.36
CA ARG A 391 -7.77 -28.13 31.28
C ARG A 391 -7.83 -27.68 32.75
N ARG A 392 -8.09 -26.40 33.01
CA ARG A 392 -8.24 -25.87 34.38
C ARG A 392 -9.65 -26.07 34.92
N LYS A 393 -10.67 -26.13 34.05
CA LYS A 393 -12.06 -26.45 34.42
C LYS A 393 -12.25 -27.95 34.69
N ASP A 394 -11.50 -28.83 34.03
CA ASP A 394 -11.41 -30.23 34.44
C ASP A 394 -10.78 -30.29 35.85
N PRO A 395 -11.43 -30.90 36.85
CA PRO A 395 -10.86 -30.95 38.19
C PRO A 395 -9.52 -31.67 38.10
N SER A 396 -8.45 -30.96 38.46
CA SER A 396 -7.11 -31.53 38.57
C SER A 396 -7.24 -32.83 39.35
N GLN A 397 -7.04 -33.95 38.66
CA GLN A 397 -7.11 -35.28 39.23
C GLN A 397 -6.30 -35.22 40.52
N THR A 398 -6.98 -35.37 41.66
CA THR A 398 -6.36 -35.20 42.97
C THR A 398 -5.20 -36.19 43.01
N VAL A 399 -3.98 -35.70 42.80
CA VAL A 399 -2.79 -36.52 42.91
C VAL A 399 -2.85 -36.97 44.36
N LYS A 400 -3.16 -38.25 44.58
CA LYS A 400 -3.06 -38.85 45.90
C LYS A 400 -1.59 -38.72 46.26
N LEU A 401 -1.27 -37.70 47.06
CA LEU A 401 0.02 -37.58 47.71
C LEU A 401 0.26 -38.93 48.38
N GLY A 402 1.25 -39.67 47.89
CA GLY A 402 1.67 -40.91 48.52
C GLY A 402 2.06 -40.63 49.97
N SER A 403 1.93 -41.63 50.84
CA SER A 403 2.15 -41.62 52.30
C SER A 403 3.46 -40.99 52.84
N TYR A 404 4.28 -40.36 52.00
CA TYR A 404 5.55 -39.78 52.39
C TYR A 404 5.45 -38.40 53.09
N GLU A 405 4.32 -37.69 52.98
CA GLU A 405 4.14 -36.39 53.64
C GLU A 405 3.47 -36.46 55.03
N GLN A 406 2.98 -37.62 55.46
CA GLN A 406 2.41 -37.80 56.82
C GLN A 406 3.46 -37.79 57.94
N HIS A 407 4.76 -37.77 57.63
CA HIS A 407 5.84 -37.86 58.62
C HIS A 407 6.74 -36.62 58.71
N LEU A 408 6.37 -35.50 58.09
CA LEU A 408 7.24 -34.31 58.00
C LEU A 408 7.09 -33.28 59.14
N GLY A 409 6.44 -33.63 60.25
CA GLY A 409 6.37 -32.72 61.40
C GLY A 409 6.17 -33.44 62.71
N LEU A 410 7.26 -33.79 63.40
CA LEU A 410 7.40 -33.86 64.86
C LEU A 410 8.81 -34.38 65.24
N LYS A 411 9.82 -33.51 65.16
CA LYS A 411 11.08 -33.66 65.91
C LYS A 411 11.55 -32.29 66.41
N GLY A 412 11.11 -31.95 67.61
CA GLY A 412 11.76 -30.99 68.49
C GLY A 412 11.79 -31.58 69.90
N PRO A 413 12.92 -31.55 70.63
CA PRO A 413 13.04 -32.21 71.93
C PRO A 413 12.25 -31.46 73.01
N ALA A 414 11.50 -32.20 73.83
CA ALA A 414 10.73 -31.67 74.96
C ALA A 414 11.64 -31.12 76.08
N PRO A 415 11.27 -30.00 76.73
CA PRO A 415 11.96 -29.51 77.93
C PRO A 415 11.59 -30.36 79.14
N LYS A 416 12.59 -30.69 79.96
CA LYS A 416 12.40 -31.36 81.26
C LYS A 416 11.79 -30.37 82.26
N VAL A 417 10.64 -30.71 82.84
CA VAL A 417 10.16 -30.15 84.10
C VAL A 417 9.97 -31.32 85.06
N GLY A 418 10.79 -31.35 86.12
CA GLY A 418 10.63 -32.27 87.24
C GLY A 418 9.54 -31.76 88.21
N PRO A 419 8.92 -32.66 88.99
CA PRO A 419 7.90 -32.31 89.95
C PRO A 419 8.55 -31.76 91.22
N ASP A 420 7.93 -30.76 91.86
CA ASP A 420 7.90 -30.55 93.32
C ASP A 420 7.16 -29.22 93.61
N GLY A 421 6.07 -29.29 94.39
CA GLY A 421 5.30 -28.14 94.89
C GLY A 421 3.80 -28.32 94.84
#